data_AF-A0A9E3GQM2-F1
#
_entry.id   AF-A0A9E3GQM2-F1
#
_cell.length_a   1.000
_cell.length_b   1.000
_cell.length_c   1.000
_cell.angle_alpha   90.00
_cell.angle_beta   90.00
_cell.angle_gamma   90.00
#
_symmetry.space_group_name_H-M   'P 1'
#
loop_
_entity.id
_entity.type
_entity.pdbx_description
1 polymer ?
#
loop_
_entity_poly.entity_id
_entity_poly.type
_entity_poly.pdbx_seq_one_letter_code
_entity_poly.pdbx_strand_id
1 'polypeptide(L)'
;APYDVSRTDFFRELNRFVTDTGAELAGVGAEDVIADPDVLRRFDSFVITDRFLPEPADGGSWSAEEARAFADAVRAFASDGGNVVLTDGAVAGLAALDVGIEADAVTRGVYYAGYVDFNDGSEPTFDRHPLTENLAQEGTASGRQTLDGEQYYDRRQTYEPVPMGFLVGGPRNCRSGCDAPIWVVDEAAWTGAGGLHLGRSYVRPGPQGGKGWDGVSLGELPLGDGVVRIVGALLPEPTQDNFHPYGLSSFGLTYTGYQLFENATTWRNPGRDTGGDEPTEGRPGAVPPDDRGKGKGQGQGKPGDHAAGAGLTASAGPTATGGLSLVTSATDRVGGIPASAVVLALLGLLAVGVRVRRRGPSTDA
;
A
#
# COMPACT_ATOMS: atom_id res chain seq x y z
N ALA A 1 -7.07 9.11 -21.25
CA ALA A 1 -8.09 9.53 -20.26
C ALA A 1 -7.80 10.99 -19.85
N PRO A 2 -8.76 11.75 -19.27
CA PRO A 2 -8.50 13.12 -18.80
C PRO A 2 -7.50 13.19 -17.64
N TYR A 3 -7.21 12.06 -16.99
CA TYR A 3 -6.22 11.90 -15.93
C TYR A 3 -5.27 10.76 -16.29
N ASP A 4 -4.01 10.91 -15.88
CA ASP A 4 -3.01 9.85 -15.86
C ASP A 4 -2.76 9.53 -14.39
N VAL A 5 -3.37 8.44 -13.91
CA VAL A 5 -3.29 8.04 -12.51
C VAL A 5 -2.89 6.58 -12.42
N SER A 6 -2.02 6.28 -11.47
CA SER A 6 -1.58 4.93 -11.17
C SER A 6 -1.24 4.84 -9.69
N ARG A 7 -1.69 3.78 -9.01
CA ARG A 7 -1.26 3.50 -7.63
C ARG A 7 0.27 3.48 -7.47
N THR A 8 1.02 3.19 -8.53
CA THR A 8 2.48 3.16 -8.45
C THR A 8 3.15 4.53 -8.43
N ASP A 9 2.42 5.60 -8.79
CA ASP A 9 2.91 6.98 -8.62
C ASP A 9 3.26 7.24 -7.15
N PHE A 10 2.59 6.55 -6.21
CA PHE A 10 2.93 6.53 -4.80
C PHE A 10 4.42 6.26 -4.57
N PHE A 11 4.97 5.20 -5.16
CA PHE A 11 6.37 4.84 -4.95
C PHE A 11 7.32 5.86 -5.58
N ARG A 12 6.98 6.39 -6.75
CA ARG A 12 7.79 7.41 -7.44
C ARG A 12 7.86 8.71 -6.63
N GLU A 13 6.73 9.12 -6.04
CA GLU A 13 6.66 10.32 -5.21
C GLU A 13 7.30 10.09 -3.84
N LEU A 14 7.04 8.95 -3.21
CA LEU A 14 7.64 8.58 -1.93
C LEU A 14 9.17 8.50 -2.04
N ASN A 15 9.70 8.10 -3.20
CA ASN A 15 11.14 8.02 -3.42
C ASN A 15 11.85 9.36 -3.16
N ARG A 16 11.17 10.50 -3.32
CA ARG A 16 11.71 11.84 -3.05
C ARG A 16 12.01 12.09 -1.57
N PHE A 17 11.43 11.30 -0.66
CA PHE A 17 11.56 11.45 0.78
C PHE A 17 12.42 10.37 1.43
N VAL A 18 12.50 9.18 0.82
CA VAL A 18 13.28 8.05 1.36
C VAL A 18 14.75 8.09 0.95
N THR A 19 15.10 8.79 -0.14
CA THR A 19 16.50 8.89 -0.61
C THR A 19 17.45 9.49 0.41
N ASP A 20 16.96 10.38 1.27
CA ASP A 20 17.76 11.02 2.32
C ASP A 20 18.21 10.03 3.40
N THR A 21 17.54 8.87 3.50
CA THR A 21 17.91 7.78 4.41
C THR A 21 18.84 6.75 3.77
N GLY A 22 19.13 6.90 2.47
CA GLY A 22 19.86 5.95 1.64
C GLY A 22 19.01 4.78 1.14
N ALA A 23 17.72 4.72 1.48
CA ALA A 23 16.78 3.80 0.87
C ALA A 23 16.38 4.25 -0.55
N GLU A 24 16.05 3.28 -1.41
CA GLU A 24 15.57 3.48 -2.77
C GLU A 24 14.39 2.55 -3.04
N LEU A 25 13.33 3.11 -3.60
CA LEU A 25 12.20 2.37 -4.16
C LEU A 25 12.44 2.20 -5.67
N ALA A 26 12.55 0.96 -6.13
CA ALA A 26 12.80 0.64 -7.53
C ALA A 26 11.68 -0.24 -8.10
N GLY A 27 11.11 0.15 -9.23
CA GLY A 27 10.17 -0.71 -9.96
C GLY A 27 10.87 -1.95 -10.52
N VAL A 28 10.21 -3.10 -10.45
CA VAL A 28 10.63 -4.36 -11.06
C VAL A 28 9.46 -4.94 -11.86
N GLY A 29 9.67 -5.20 -13.15
CA GLY A 29 8.66 -5.78 -14.03
C GLY A 29 8.39 -7.25 -13.70
N ALA A 30 7.16 -7.72 -13.94
CA ALA A 30 6.87 -9.14 -13.81
C ALA A 30 7.64 -9.97 -14.86
N GLU A 31 7.84 -9.40 -16.05
CA GLU A 31 8.68 -9.93 -17.12
C GLU A 31 10.12 -10.13 -16.64
N ASP A 32 10.68 -9.15 -15.91
CA ASP A 32 12.05 -9.24 -15.38
C ASP A 32 12.15 -10.33 -14.32
N VAL A 33 11.15 -10.46 -13.43
CA VAL A 33 11.10 -11.52 -12.40
C VAL A 33 10.97 -12.90 -13.03
N ILE A 34 10.16 -13.04 -14.08
CA ILE A 34 9.98 -14.31 -14.80
C ILE A 34 11.26 -14.69 -15.56
N ALA A 35 11.89 -13.71 -16.22
CA ALA A 35 13.10 -13.93 -17.01
C ALA A 35 14.35 -14.16 -16.14
N ASP A 36 14.46 -13.44 -15.02
CA ASP A 36 15.58 -13.47 -14.08
C ASP A 36 15.11 -13.31 -12.62
N PRO A 37 14.70 -14.40 -11.95
CA PRO A 37 14.27 -14.37 -10.56
C PRO A 37 15.31 -13.77 -9.58
N ASP A 38 16.61 -13.82 -9.92
CA ASP A 38 17.68 -13.27 -9.08
C ASP A 38 17.63 -11.75 -8.98
N VAL A 39 16.86 -11.06 -9.84
CA VAL A 39 16.61 -9.62 -9.72
C VAL A 39 16.05 -9.25 -8.35
N LEU A 40 15.25 -10.13 -7.74
CA LEU A 40 14.63 -9.90 -6.42
C LEU A 40 15.66 -9.93 -5.28
N ARG A 41 16.77 -10.68 -5.42
CA ARG A 41 17.81 -10.80 -4.39
C ARG A 41 18.54 -9.49 -4.08
N ARG A 42 18.35 -8.46 -4.91
CA ARG A 42 18.91 -7.12 -4.72
C ARG A 42 18.18 -6.32 -3.63
N PHE A 43 16.99 -6.77 -3.24
CA PHE A 43 16.06 -6.08 -2.36
C PHE A 43 15.92 -6.75 -1.00
N ASP A 44 15.53 -5.96 -0.01
CA ASP A 44 15.18 -6.48 1.32
C ASP A 44 13.69 -6.82 1.36
N SER A 45 12.88 -6.00 0.70
CA SER A 45 11.44 -6.18 0.57
C SER A 45 10.99 -6.10 -0.89
N PHE A 46 9.97 -6.89 -1.24
CA PHE A 46 9.28 -6.84 -2.52
C PHE A 46 7.79 -6.59 -2.29
N VAL A 47 7.30 -5.46 -2.79
CA VAL A 47 5.92 -5.00 -2.58
C VAL A 47 5.12 -5.22 -3.86
N ILE A 48 4.01 -5.93 -3.73
CA ILE A 48 3.04 -6.16 -4.79
C ILE A 48 1.73 -5.51 -4.37
N THR A 49 1.23 -4.59 -5.19
CA THR A 49 0.03 -3.79 -4.88
C THR A 49 -1.11 -4.17 -5.80
N ASP A 50 -2.31 -4.36 -5.22
CA ASP A 50 -3.62 -4.54 -5.86
C ASP A 50 -3.81 -5.72 -6.83
N ARG A 51 -2.82 -6.10 -7.64
CA ARG A 51 -2.84 -7.30 -8.48
C ARG A 51 -1.56 -8.08 -8.26
N PHE A 52 -1.69 -9.36 -7.88
CA PHE A 52 -0.53 -10.20 -7.59
C PHE A 52 0.41 -10.34 -8.78
N LEU A 53 -0.16 -10.65 -9.95
CA LEU A 53 0.53 -10.65 -11.22
C LEU A 53 -0.05 -9.49 -12.06
N PRO A 54 0.71 -8.39 -12.28
CA PRO A 54 0.23 -7.27 -13.09
C PRO A 54 0.03 -7.70 -14.55
N GLU A 55 -0.68 -6.90 -15.35
CA GLU A 55 -0.80 -7.19 -16.80
C GLU A 55 0.57 -7.11 -17.51
N PRO A 56 0.81 -7.95 -18.53
CA PRO A 56 2.01 -7.83 -19.36
C PRO A 56 2.13 -6.45 -19.98
N ALA A 57 3.37 -5.94 -20.09
CA ALA A 57 3.65 -4.62 -20.65
C ALA A 57 3.22 -4.45 -22.12
N ASP A 58 3.12 -5.55 -22.87
CA ASP A 58 2.66 -5.58 -24.26
C ASP A 58 1.12 -5.63 -24.40
N GLY A 59 0.38 -5.69 -23.28
CA GLY A 59 -1.07 -5.81 -23.24
C GLY A 59 -1.59 -7.21 -23.58
N GLY A 60 -0.71 -8.21 -23.62
CA GLY A 60 -1.05 -9.61 -23.80
C GLY A 60 -1.65 -10.27 -22.55
N SER A 61 -1.56 -11.60 -22.50
CA SER A 61 -1.97 -12.39 -21.33
C SER A 61 -0.84 -13.32 -20.93
N TRP A 62 -0.56 -13.41 -19.63
CA TRP A 62 0.35 -14.42 -19.11
C TRP A 62 -0.19 -15.82 -19.37
N SER A 63 0.70 -16.72 -19.81
CA SER A 63 0.46 -18.14 -19.77
C SER A 63 0.43 -18.66 -18.33
N ALA A 64 -0.15 -19.85 -18.14
CA ALA A 64 -0.12 -20.51 -16.83
C ALA A 64 1.30 -20.82 -16.35
N GLU A 65 2.24 -21.05 -17.26
CA GLU A 65 3.65 -21.29 -16.94
C GLU A 65 4.34 -20.01 -16.45
N GLU A 66 4.11 -18.88 -17.12
CA GLU A 66 4.65 -17.58 -16.69
C GLU A 66 4.07 -17.13 -15.34
N ALA A 67 2.76 -17.31 -15.14
CA ALA A 67 2.13 -17.01 -13.88
C ALA A 67 2.70 -17.85 -12.72
N ARG A 68 2.98 -19.13 -12.99
CA ARG A 68 3.64 -20.02 -12.03
C ARG A 68 5.09 -19.62 -11.79
N ALA A 69 5.84 -19.31 -12.84
CA ALA A 69 7.24 -18.87 -12.72
C ALA A 69 7.36 -17.60 -11.86
N PHE A 70 6.47 -16.63 -12.04
CA PHE A 70 6.40 -15.45 -11.20
C PHE A 70 6.12 -15.80 -9.73
N ALA A 71 5.10 -16.64 -9.47
CA ALA A 71 4.74 -17.04 -8.11
C ALA A 71 5.87 -17.81 -7.41
N ASP A 72 6.52 -18.74 -8.13
CA ASP A 72 7.66 -19.51 -7.65
C ASP A 72 8.86 -18.59 -7.32
N ALA A 73 9.14 -17.58 -8.15
CA ALA A 73 10.18 -16.59 -7.89
C ALA A 73 9.90 -15.74 -6.63
N VAL A 74 8.66 -15.27 -6.46
CA VAL A 74 8.26 -14.49 -5.28
C VAL A 74 8.33 -15.33 -4.00
N ARG A 75 7.85 -16.58 -4.06
CA ARG A 75 7.95 -17.53 -2.94
C ARG A 75 9.39 -17.84 -2.58
N ALA A 76 10.26 -18.06 -3.57
CA ALA A 76 11.68 -18.32 -3.37
C ALA A 76 12.36 -17.12 -2.71
N PHE A 77 12.10 -15.90 -3.18
CA PHE A 77 12.62 -14.68 -2.56
C PHE A 77 12.25 -14.58 -1.08
N ALA A 78 10.99 -14.80 -0.72
CA ALA A 78 10.58 -14.82 0.69
C ALA A 78 11.26 -15.95 1.48
N SER A 79 11.28 -17.17 0.93
CA SER A 79 11.87 -18.35 1.58
C SER A 79 13.38 -18.17 1.85
N ASP A 80 14.08 -17.45 0.97
CA ASP A 80 15.50 -17.13 1.06
C ASP A 80 15.81 -15.92 1.98
N GLY A 81 14.84 -15.43 2.78
CA GLY A 81 15.02 -14.33 3.72
C GLY A 81 14.39 -13.00 3.31
N GLY A 82 13.81 -12.91 2.13
CA GLY A 82 13.10 -11.70 1.68
C GLY A 82 11.82 -11.42 2.47
N ASN A 83 11.36 -10.18 2.42
CA ASN A 83 10.03 -9.79 2.90
C ASN A 83 9.12 -9.48 1.71
N VAL A 84 8.11 -10.30 1.47
CA VAL A 84 7.07 -10.04 0.46
C VAL A 84 5.89 -9.32 1.10
N VAL A 85 5.53 -8.15 0.60
CA VAL A 85 4.38 -7.38 1.07
C VAL A 85 3.29 -7.40 0.00
N LEU A 86 2.13 -7.94 0.34
CA LEU A 86 0.94 -7.97 -0.52
C LEU A 86 -0.08 -6.95 -0.02
N THR A 87 -0.51 -6.04 -0.89
CA THR A 87 -1.55 -5.06 -0.55
C THR A 87 -2.79 -5.22 -1.41
N ASP A 88 -3.95 -4.91 -0.83
CA ASP A 88 -5.23 -4.86 -1.53
C ASP A 88 -5.48 -6.18 -2.28
N GLY A 89 -5.78 -6.16 -3.58
CA GLY A 89 -6.03 -7.39 -4.33
C GLY A 89 -4.82 -8.28 -4.60
N ALA A 90 -3.59 -7.82 -4.32
CA ALA A 90 -2.43 -8.69 -4.36
C ALA A 90 -2.49 -9.77 -3.25
N VAL A 91 -3.30 -9.57 -2.21
CA VAL A 91 -3.55 -10.58 -1.16
C VAL A 91 -4.14 -11.87 -1.73
N ALA A 92 -4.88 -11.82 -2.85
CA ALA A 92 -5.36 -13.03 -3.54
C ALA A 92 -4.21 -13.92 -4.05
N GLY A 93 -2.99 -13.37 -4.17
CA GLY A 93 -1.78 -14.09 -4.54
C GLY A 93 -1.31 -15.12 -3.52
N LEU A 94 -1.81 -15.10 -2.28
CA LEU A 94 -1.45 -16.08 -1.25
C LEU A 94 -1.65 -17.54 -1.73
N ALA A 95 -2.72 -17.80 -2.49
CA ALA A 95 -2.97 -19.12 -3.06
C ALA A 95 -1.91 -19.55 -4.09
N ALA A 96 -1.36 -18.60 -4.85
CA ALA A 96 -0.30 -18.88 -5.81
C ALA A 96 1.06 -19.13 -5.14
N LEU A 97 1.29 -18.57 -3.94
CA LEU A 97 2.53 -18.75 -3.19
C LEU A 97 2.65 -20.12 -2.49
N ASP A 98 1.59 -20.94 -2.50
CA ASP A 98 1.57 -22.27 -1.88
C ASP A 98 2.01 -22.23 -0.40
N VAL A 99 1.42 -21.27 0.34
CA VAL A 99 1.68 -21.03 1.77
C VAL A 99 0.59 -21.62 2.68
N GLY A 100 -0.23 -22.54 2.15
CA GLY A 100 -1.33 -23.16 2.90
C GLY A 100 -2.60 -22.31 3.02
N ILE A 101 -2.73 -21.26 2.20
CA ILE A 101 -3.94 -20.43 2.11
C ILE A 101 -4.59 -20.66 0.75
N GLU A 102 -5.81 -21.20 0.74
CA GLU A 102 -6.57 -21.44 -0.47
C GLU A 102 -7.23 -20.16 -1.02
N ALA A 103 -7.56 -20.15 -2.30
CA ALA A 103 -8.13 -18.97 -2.96
C ALA A 103 -9.50 -18.54 -2.38
N ASP A 104 -10.29 -19.49 -1.88
CA ASP A 104 -11.59 -19.23 -1.27
C ASP A 104 -11.50 -18.75 0.19
N ALA A 105 -10.33 -18.85 0.82
CA ALA A 105 -10.04 -18.23 2.11
C ALA A 105 -9.80 -16.72 1.99
N VAL A 106 -9.62 -16.19 0.77
CA VAL A 106 -9.41 -14.76 0.54
C VAL A 106 -10.71 -14.13 0.02
N THR A 107 -11.23 -13.17 0.78
CA THR A 107 -12.47 -12.46 0.45
C THR A 107 -12.18 -11.02 0.08
N ARG A 108 -12.61 -10.63 -1.12
CA ARG A 108 -12.78 -9.21 -1.49
C ARG A 108 -14.15 -8.74 -1.04
N GLY A 109 -14.20 -7.64 -0.31
CA GLY A 109 -15.43 -6.91 -0.09
C GLY A 109 -15.22 -5.41 -0.22
N VAL A 110 -16.21 -4.66 0.25
CA VAL A 110 -16.20 -3.19 0.21
C VAL A 110 -16.62 -2.58 1.53
N TYR A 111 -16.14 -1.36 1.78
CA TYR A 111 -16.56 -0.52 2.88
C TYR A 111 -16.52 0.96 2.48
N TYR A 112 -16.99 1.88 3.34
CA TYR A 112 -17.03 3.30 2.96
C TYR A 112 -15.63 3.92 2.78
N ALA A 113 -14.61 3.35 3.41
CA ALA A 113 -13.19 3.71 3.30
C ALA A 113 -12.35 2.47 3.63
N GLY A 114 -11.11 2.41 3.14
CA GLY A 114 -10.13 1.42 3.60
C GLY A 114 -9.78 1.66 5.06
N TYR A 115 -9.70 0.59 5.85
CA TYR A 115 -9.35 0.68 7.26
C TYR A 115 -8.74 -0.63 7.73
N VAL A 116 -8.14 -0.60 8.92
CA VAL A 116 -7.79 -1.76 9.73
C VAL A 116 -8.27 -1.50 11.15
N ASP A 117 -8.88 -2.50 11.79
CA ASP A 117 -9.07 -2.55 13.24
C ASP A 117 -7.85 -3.20 13.86
N PHE A 118 -7.11 -2.45 14.67
CA PHE A 118 -5.87 -2.93 15.30
C PHE A 118 -6.18 -3.75 16.54
N ASN A 119 -6.81 -4.89 16.30
CA ASN A 119 -7.24 -5.86 17.27
C ASN A 119 -7.17 -7.25 16.61
N ASP A 120 -6.69 -8.25 17.33
CA ASP A 120 -6.55 -9.63 16.85
C ASP A 120 -7.79 -10.50 17.10
N GLY A 121 -8.93 -9.87 17.40
CA GLY A 121 -10.15 -10.54 17.85
C GLY A 121 -10.24 -10.73 19.37
N SER A 122 -9.15 -10.50 20.09
CA SER A 122 -9.11 -10.59 21.56
C SER A 122 -8.71 -9.28 22.23
N GLU A 123 -7.68 -8.61 21.72
CA GLU A 123 -7.15 -7.38 22.32
C GLU A 123 -6.44 -6.45 21.32
N PRO A 124 -6.26 -5.16 21.66
CA PRO A 124 -5.66 -4.18 20.76
C PRO A 124 -4.19 -4.49 20.45
N THR A 125 -3.76 -4.44 19.20
CA THR A 125 -2.44 -4.92 18.76
C THR A 125 -1.36 -3.84 18.66
N PHE A 126 -1.65 -2.58 18.99
CA PHE A 126 -0.70 -1.47 18.91
C PHE A 126 0.61 -1.74 19.66
N ASP A 127 1.74 -1.44 19.01
CA ASP A 127 3.10 -1.52 19.55
C ASP A 127 3.51 -2.91 20.08
N ARG A 128 2.79 -3.98 19.70
CA ARG A 128 3.13 -5.37 20.06
C ARG A 128 4.01 -6.06 19.03
N HIS A 129 4.02 -5.53 17.82
CA HIS A 129 4.73 -6.07 16.69
C HIS A 129 5.29 -4.92 15.85
N PRO A 130 6.45 -5.06 15.18
CA PRO A 130 6.97 -4.02 14.29
C PRO A 130 5.96 -3.51 13.25
N LEU A 131 5.02 -4.37 12.82
CA LEU A 131 3.93 -3.98 11.90
C LEU A 131 2.92 -3.01 12.51
N THR A 132 2.74 -3.04 13.82
CA THR A 132 1.76 -2.23 14.54
C THR A 132 2.38 -1.11 15.37
N GLU A 133 3.69 -0.88 15.23
CA GLU A 133 4.41 0.19 15.91
C GLU A 133 4.01 1.57 15.42
N ASN A 134 3.95 2.52 16.35
CA ASN A 134 3.68 3.93 16.11
C ASN A 134 2.32 4.23 15.47
N LEU A 135 1.38 3.28 15.41
CA LEU A 135 0.10 3.53 14.76
C LEU A 135 -0.85 4.34 15.64
N ALA A 136 -0.66 4.38 16.96
CA ALA A 136 -1.53 5.05 17.92
C ALA A 136 -0.97 6.39 18.47
N GLN A 137 -0.42 7.24 17.60
CA GLN A 137 0.12 8.55 18.00
C GLN A 137 -0.94 9.53 18.50
N GLU A 138 -0.53 10.52 19.30
CA GLU A 138 -1.38 11.64 19.68
C GLU A 138 -1.96 12.35 18.44
N GLY A 139 -3.25 12.71 18.50
CA GLY A 139 -3.97 13.40 17.41
C GLY A 139 -4.50 12.48 16.32
N THR A 140 -4.21 11.17 16.37
CA THR A 140 -4.75 10.21 15.42
C THR A 140 -6.13 9.70 15.84
N ALA A 141 -7.05 9.57 14.89
CA ALA A 141 -8.42 9.13 15.15
C ALA A 141 -8.55 7.60 15.13
N SER A 142 -9.21 7.05 16.15
CA SER A 142 -9.71 5.66 16.17
C SER A 142 -11.25 5.68 16.17
N GLY A 143 -11.85 4.82 15.37
CA GLY A 143 -13.30 4.62 15.28
C GLY A 143 -13.76 3.39 16.07
N ARG A 144 -14.90 3.53 16.75
CA ARG A 144 -15.60 2.42 17.41
C ARG A 144 -16.92 2.14 16.71
N GLN A 145 -17.17 0.90 16.33
CA GLN A 145 -18.42 0.49 15.69
C GLN A 145 -18.78 -0.96 16.00
N THR A 146 -20.09 -1.25 16.09
CA THR A 146 -20.61 -2.63 16.08
C THR A 146 -21.08 -2.98 14.68
N LEU A 147 -20.58 -4.07 14.10
CA LEU A 147 -20.93 -4.55 12.75
C LEU A 147 -21.34 -6.03 12.87
N ASP A 148 -22.56 -6.35 12.43
CA ASP A 148 -23.12 -7.72 12.49
C ASP A 148 -23.00 -8.40 13.87
N GLY A 149 -23.08 -7.61 14.95
CA GLY A 149 -22.96 -8.08 16.34
C GLY A 149 -21.54 -8.09 16.89
N GLU A 150 -20.54 -7.92 16.04
CA GLU A 150 -19.12 -7.85 16.40
C GLU A 150 -18.68 -6.42 16.69
N GLN A 151 -17.79 -6.26 17.66
CA GLN A 151 -17.29 -4.94 18.08
C GLN A 151 -15.91 -4.67 17.50
N TYR A 152 -15.73 -3.46 16.99
CA TYR A 152 -14.47 -2.96 16.46
C TYR A 152 -14.17 -1.66 17.20
N TYR A 153 -13.02 -1.56 17.85
CA TYR A 153 -12.71 -0.50 18.82
C TYR A 153 -11.61 0.46 18.35
N ASP A 154 -10.70 -0.03 17.51
CA ASP A 154 -9.44 0.59 17.18
C ASP A 154 -9.29 0.73 15.67
N ARG A 155 -10.42 1.05 15.01
CA ARG A 155 -10.48 1.19 13.56
C ARG A 155 -9.80 2.46 13.12
N ARG A 156 -8.81 2.35 12.25
CA ARG A 156 -8.15 3.51 11.64
C ARG A 156 -8.22 3.40 10.15
N GLN A 157 -8.68 4.48 9.53
CA GLN A 157 -8.73 4.60 8.08
C GLN A 157 -7.31 4.57 7.51
N THR A 158 -7.06 3.79 6.47
CA THR A 158 -5.74 3.64 5.84
C THR A 158 -5.57 4.47 4.57
N TYR A 159 -6.67 4.77 3.87
CA TYR A 159 -6.68 5.68 2.73
C TYR A 159 -7.99 6.46 2.62
N GLU A 160 -7.92 7.63 1.98
CA GLU A 160 -9.04 8.49 1.63
C GLU A 160 -9.72 8.03 0.33
N PRO A 161 -10.99 7.60 0.39
CA PRO A 161 -11.68 6.99 -0.76
C PRO A 161 -12.01 8.02 -1.87
N VAL A 162 -12.49 9.20 -1.49
CA VAL A 162 -13.04 10.19 -2.44
C VAL A 162 -12.01 10.69 -3.45
N PRO A 163 -10.77 11.06 -3.06
CA PRO A 163 -9.76 11.47 -4.03
C PRO A 163 -9.39 10.38 -5.03
N MET A 164 -9.52 9.10 -4.66
CA MET A 164 -9.23 7.94 -5.52
C MET A 164 -10.46 7.46 -6.32
N GLY A 165 -11.55 8.24 -6.31
CA GLY A 165 -12.75 7.96 -7.09
C GLY A 165 -13.73 7.00 -6.43
N PHE A 166 -13.52 6.61 -5.17
CA PHE A 166 -14.48 5.80 -4.42
C PHE A 166 -15.52 6.69 -3.71
N LEU A 167 -16.76 6.22 -3.63
CA LEU A 167 -17.86 6.85 -2.94
C LEU A 167 -17.86 6.50 -1.44
N VAL A 168 -18.19 7.49 -0.62
CA VAL A 168 -18.46 7.29 0.81
C VAL A 168 -19.97 7.12 0.97
N GLY A 169 -20.42 5.90 1.30
CA GLY A 169 -21.84 5.62 1.51
C GLY A 169 -22.66 5.72 0.23
N GLY A 170 -22.16 5.13 -0.86
CA GLY A 170 -22.64 5.29 -2.24
C GLY A 170 -24.16 5.16 -2.42
N PRO A 171 -24.70 5.71 -3.53
CA PRO A 171 -26.13 5.70 -3.78
C PRO A 171 -26.61 4.25 -3.95
N ARG A 172 -27.84 3.97 -3.52
CA ARG A 172 -28.43 2.61 -3.51
C ARG A 172 -28.41 1.92 -4.89
N ASN A 173 -28.24 2.67 -5.97
CA ASN A 173 -28.19 2.17 -7.34
C ASN A 173 -26.79 1.80 -7.83
N CYS A 174 -25.72 2.07 -7.06
CA CYS A 174 -24.41 1.55 -7.38
C CYS A 174 -24.47 0.02 -7.38
N ARG A 175 -23.92 -0.63 -8.43
CA ARG A 175 -23.91 -2.09 -8.54
C ARG A 175 -22.55 -2.70 -8.17
N SER A 176 -21.45 -2.03 -8.53
CA SER A 176 -20.07 -2.46 -8.28
C SER A 176 -19.12 -1.27 -8.41
N GLY A 177 -17.93 -1.34 -7.80
CA GLY A 177 -16.84 -0.36 -8.04
C GLY A 177 -16.99 1.00 -7.38
N CYS A 178 -18.05 1.26 -6.61
CA CYS A 178 -18.22 2.55 -5.95
C CYS A 178 -17.56 2.63 -4.59
N ASP A 179 -17.76 1.64 -3.72
CA ASP A 179 -17.20 1.66 -2.37
C ASP A 179 -15.73 1.22 -2.39
N ALA A 180 -14.99 1.65 -1.37
CA ALA A 180 -13.58 1.34 -1.16
C ALA A 180 -13.36 -0.17 -1.01
N PRO A 181 -12.48 -0.80 -1.83
CA PRO A 181 -12.18 -2.22 -1.71
C PRO A 181 -11.34 -2.50 -0.46
N ILE A 182 -11.65 -3.63 0.18
CA ILE A 182 -10.88 -4.19 1.28
C ILE A 182 -10.80 -5.71 1.07
N TRP A 183 -9.63 -6.26 1.34
CA TRP A 183 -9.36 -7.69 1.25
C TRP A 183 -9.10 -8.25 2.65
N VAL A 184 -9.69 -9.40 2.92
CA VAL A 184 -9.53 -10.12 4.19
C VAL A 184 -9.23 -11.58 3.92
N VAL A 185 -8.44 -12.19 4.80
CA VAL A 185 -8.18 -13.63 4.81
C VAL A 185 -8.96 -14.25 5.96
N ASP A 186 -9.57 -15.41 5.74
CA ASP A 186 -10.17 -16.21 6.79
C ASP A 186 -9.17 -16.44 7.93
N GLU A 187 -9.59 -16.16 9.16
CA GLU A 187 -8.70 -16.18 10.32
C GLU A 187 -8.20 -17.58 10.64
N ALA A 188 -9.04 -18.61 10.49
CA ALA A 188 -8.65 -20.00 10.76
C ALA A 188 -7.65 -20.49 9.71
N ALA A 189 -7.84 -20.11 8.44
CA ALA A 189 -6.85 -20.39 7.39
C ALA A 189 -5.52 -19.66 7.67
N TRP A 190 -5.57 -18.35 7.98
CA TRP A 190 -4.37 -17.55 8.25
C TRP A 190 -3.55 -18.09 9.42
N THR A 191 -4.21 -18.31 10.55
CA THR A 191 -3.56 -18.85 11.76
C THR A 191 -3.14 -20.30 11.58
N GLY A 192 -3.92 -21.11 10.83
CA GLY A 192 -3.59 -22.49 10.49
C GLY A 192 -2.33 -22.62 9.62
N ALA A 193 -2.04 -21.64 8.77
CA ALA A 193 -0.78 -21.53 8.04
C ALA A 193 0.40 -21.07 8.92
N GLY A 194 0.16 -20.67 10.17
CA GLY A 194 1.16 -20.12 11.09
C GLY A 194 1.25 -18.59 11.05
N GLY A 195 0.27 -17.91 10.44
CA GLY A 195 0.23 -16.45 10.34
C GLY A 195 -0.11 -15.78 11.67
N LEU A 196 0.53 -14.64 11.92
CA LEU A 196 0.23 -13.72 13.02
C LEU A 196 -0.94 -12.82 12.63
N HIS A 197 -2.02 -12.85 13.42
CA HIS A 197 -3.17 -11.97 13.27
C HIS A 197 -2.87 -10.64 14.00
N LEU A 198 -2.68 -9.55 13.25
CA LEU A 198 -2.29 -8.25 13.81
C LEU A 198 -3.35 -7.17 13.60
N GLY A 199 -4.30 -7.40 12.72
CA GLY A 199 -5.47 -6.54 12.57
C GLY A 199 -6.49 -7.15 11.64
N ARG A 200 -7.74 -6.83 11.91
CA ARG A 200 -8.91 -7.34 11.20
C ARG A 200 -9.66 -6.25 10.47
N SER A 201 -10.45 -6.66 9.50
CA SER A 201 -11.44 -5.81 8.87
C SER A 201 -12.74 -6.56 8.66
N TYR A 202 -13.83 -5.82 8.80
CA TYR A 202 -15.13 -6.24 8.31
C TYR A 202 -15.39 -5.66 6.91
N VAL A 203 -15.82 -6.51 5.99
CA VAL A 203 -16.13 -6.15 4.61
C VAL A 203 -17.54 -6.60 4.22
N ARG A 204 -18.19 -5.84 3.34
CA ARG A 204 -19.52 -6.18 2.81
C ARG A 204 -19.42 -6.78 1.40
N PRO A 205 -20.37 -7.62 0.96
CA PRO A 205 -20.42 -8.18 -0.40
C PRO A 205 -20.49 -7.12 -1.50
N GLY A 206 -21.07 -5.98 -1.17
CA GLY A 206 -21.25 -4.88 -2.10
C GLY A 206 -21.81 -3.64 -1.41
N PRO A 207 -21.97 -2.55 -2.18
CA PRO A 207 -22.44 -1.27 -1.66
C PRO A 207 -23.91 -1.34 -1.18
N GLN A 208 -24.67 -2.35 -1.63
CA GLN A 208 -26.05 -2.56 -1.18
C GLN A 208 -26.14 -3.21 0.22
N GLY A 209 -24.99 -3.60 0.80
CA GLY A 209 -24.91 -4.28 2.08
C GLY A 209 -25.21 -5.77 1.99
N GLY A 210 -25.56 -6.37 3.12
CA GLY A 210 -25.66 -7.82 3.30
C GLY A 210 -24.82 -8.26 4.51
N LYS A 211 -24.96 -9.54 4.90
CA LYS A 211 -24.08 -10.14 5.91
C LYS A 211 -22.65 -10.03 5.39
N GLY A 212 -21.78 -9.40 6.15
CA GLY A 212 -20.38 -9.24 5.77
C GLY A 212 -19.50 -10.39 6.21
N TRP A 213 -18.21 -10.20 6.01
CA TRP A 213 -17.16 -11.10 6.44
C TRP A 213 -16.18 -10.32 7.29
N ASP A 214 -15.74 -10.95 8.36
CA ASP A 214 -14.64 -10.50 9.19
C ASP A 214 -13.46 -11.41 8.91
N GLY A 215 -12.26 -10.86 8.96
CA GLY A 215 -11.04 -11.61 8.72
C GLY A 215 -9.79 -10.76 8.82
N VAL A 216 -8.64 -11.42 8.67
CA VAL A 216 -7.33 -10.81 8.82
C VAL A 216 -7.07 -9.87 7.64
N SER A 217 -6.88 -8.59 7.93
CA SER A 217 -6.49 -7.57 6.95
C SER A 217 -5.08 -7.02 7.18
N LEU A 218 -4.46 -7.36 8.32
CA LEU A 218 -3.06 -7.07 8.62
C LEU A 218 -2.45 -8.28 9.31
N GLY A 219 -1.37 -8.81 8.75
CA GLY A 219 -0.70 -9.97 9.30
C GLY A 219 0.69 -10.21 8.71
N GLU A 220 1.44 -11.07 9.40
CA GLU A 220 2.73 -11.60 8.95
C GLU A 220 2.72 -13.13 8.99
N LEU A 221 3.21 -13.77 7.94
CA LEU A 221 3.33 -15.21 7.80
C LEU A 221 4.79 -15.57 7.59
N PRO A 222 5.43 -16.31 8.51
CA PRO A 222 6.78 -16.81 8.32
C PRO A 222 6.86 -17.74 7.10
N LEU A 223 7.90 -17.58 6.28
CA LEU A 223 8.15 -18.45 5.13
C LEU A 223 9.66 -18.62 4.94
N GLY A 224 10.18 -19.80 5.25
CA GLY A 224 11.63 -20.05 5.26
C GLY A 224 12.33 -19.12 6.24
N ASP A 225 13.38 -18.43 5.77
CA ASP A 225 14.13 -17.44 6.55
C ASP A 225 13.52 -16.02 6.48
N GLY A 226 12.46 -15.84 5.69
CA GLY A 226 11.78 -14.55 5.48
C GLY A 226 10.31 -14.58 5.85
N VAL A 227 9.55 -13.65 5.27
CA VAL A 227 8.15 -13.41 5.65
C VAL A 227 7.28 -12.99 4.45
N VAL A 228 5.99 -13.31 4.54
CA VAL A 228 4.92 -12.72 3.71
C VAL A 228 4.04 -11.87 4.61
N ARG A 229 3.92 -10.58 4.30
CA ARG A 229 3.08 -9.61 5.01
C ARG A 229 1.89 -9.21 4.16
N ILE A 230 0.73 -9.04 4.79
CA ILE A 230 -0.49 -8.57 4.10
C ILE A 230 -0.99 -7.25 4.68
N VAL A 231 -1.46 -6.36 3.80
CA VAL A 231 -2.24 -5.17 4.17
C VAL A 231 -3.44 -5.07 3.22
N GLY A 232 -4.59 -5.54 3.67
CA GLY A 232 -5.79 -5.73 2.83
C GLY A 232 -6.46 -4.45 2.32
N ALA A 233 -6.07 -3.29 2.84
CA ALA A 233 -6.55 -1.99 2.40
C ALA A 233 -5.42 -0.95 2.56
N LEU A 234 -4.70 -0.63 1.48
CA LEU A 234 -3.61 0.33 1.52
C LEU A 234 -3.53 1.17 0.23
N LEU A 235 -3.18 0.56 -0.89
CA LEU A 235 -2.92 1.20 -2.18
C LEU A 235 -3.81 0.59 -3.28
N PRO A 236 -5.14 0.69 -3.18
CA PRO A 236 -6.03 0.17 -4.21
C PRO A 236 -5.85 0.95 -5.51
N GLU A 237 -6.20 0.34 -6.64
CA GLU A 237 -6.21 1.06 -7.92
C GLU A 237 -7.28 2.16 -7.92
N PRO A 238 -6.95 3.42 -8.27
CA PRO A 238 -7.96 4.47 -8.44
C PRO A 238 -9.00 4.09 -9.49
N THR A 239 -10.25 4.51 -9.28
CA THR A 239 -11.35 4.20 -10.22
C THR A 239 -11.88 5.46 -10.91
N GLN A 240 -12.16 5.33 -12.22
CA GLN A 240 -12.84 6.33 -13.02
C GLN A 240 -14.36 6.08 -13.14
N ASP A 241 -14.87 5.08 -12.42
CA ASP A 241 -16.28 4.67 -12.52
C ASP A 241 -17.24 5.70 -11.93
N ASN A 242 -16.74 6.61 -11.08
CA ASN A 242 -17.56 7.54 -10.31
C ASN A 242 -17.28 9.01 -10.65
N PHE A 243 -18.20 9.88 -10.25
CA PHE A 243 -18.12 11.31 -10.54
C PHE A 243 -16.97 12.00 -9.79
N HIS A 244 -15.94 12.41 -10.54
CA HIS A 244 -14.74 13.09 -10.06
C HIS A 244 -14.49 14.40 -10.85
N PRO A 245 -15.29 15.47 -10.64
CA PRO A 245 -15.26 16.68 -11.46
C PRO A 245 -13.99 17.52 -11.29
N TYR A 246 -13.24 17.29 -10.21
CA TYR A 246 -12.05 18.07 -9.83
C TYR A 246 -10.73 17.29 -9.98
N GLY A 247 -10.77 16.14 -10.63
CA GLY A 247 -9.61 15.27 -10.78
C GLY A 247 -9.72 13.99 -9.97
N LEU A 248 -8.77 13.10 -10.25
CA LEU A 248 -8.58 11.80 -9.62
C LEU A 248 -7.13 11.76 -9.12
N SER A 249 -6.92 11.31 -7.88
CA SER A 249 -5.61 11.15 -7.28
C SER A 249 -5.11 9.72 -7.49
N SER A 250 -3.81 9.57 -7.73
CA SER A 250 -3.15 8.28 -7.88
C SER A 250 -3.14 7.43 -6.59
N PHE A 251 -3.15 8.08 -5.44
CA PHE A 251 -3.22 7.46 -4.11
C PHE A 251 -3.79 8.47 -3.09
N GLY A 252 -4.16 7.99 -1.91
CA GLY A 252 -4.77 8.82 -0.86
C GLY A 252 -4.47 8.34 0.55
N LEU A 253 -3.27 7.84 0.83
CA LEU A 253 -2.95 7.30 2.16
C LEU A 253 -3.17 8.33 3.28
N THR A 254 -3.76 7.86 4.40
CA THR A 254 -3.81 8.61 5.65
C THR A 254 -2.50 8.44 6.42
N TYR A 255 -2.35 9.10 7.58
CA TYR A 255 -1.24 8.85 8.50
C TYR A 255 -1.03 7.35 8.76
N THR A 256 -2.11 6.63 9.12
CA THR A 256 -2.07 5.19 9.36
C THR A 256 -1.60 4.42 8.14
N GLY A 257 -2.05 4.80 6.94
CA GLY A 257 -1.60 4.18 5.69
C GLY A 257 -0.10 4.35 5.46
N TYR A 258 0.43 5.57 5.62
CA TYR A 258 1.87 5.82 5.49
C TYR A 258 2.69 5.03 6.52
N GLN A 259 2.27 5.04 7.78
CA GLN A 259 2.98 4.32 8.84
C GLN A 259 2.92 2.79 8.63
N LEU A 260 1.77 2.24 8.20
CA LEU A 260 1.67 0.83 7.84
C LEU A 260 2.59 0.47 6.67
N PHE A 261 2.67 1.31 5.65
CA PHE A 261 3.58 1.07 4.53
C PHE A 261 5.05 1.02 5.00
N GLU A 262 5.46 1.99 5.83
CA GLU A 262 6.81 2.02 6.41
C GLU A 262 7.08 0.76 7.23
N ASN A 263 6.17 0.41 8.15
CA ASN A 263 6.31 -0.77 9.00
C ASN A 263 6.35 -2.07 8.18
N ALA A 264 5.50 -2.18 7.15
CA ALA A 264 5.42 -3.36 6.30
C ALA A 264 6.67 -3.57 5.45
N THR A 265 7.30 -2.49 5.00
CA THR A 265 8.48 -2.54 4.12
C THR A 265 9.80 -2.48 4.86
N THR A 266 9.81 -2.12 6.14
CA THR A 266 11.02 -2.14 6.96
C THR A 266 11.39 -3.59 7.28
N TRP A 267 12.47 -4.06 6.65
CA TRP A 267 13.01 -5.40 6.80
C TRP A 267 14.52 -5.41 6.55
N ARG A 268 15.21 -6.37 7.17
CA ARG A 268 16.60 -6.69 6.86
C ARG A 268 16.63 -8.14 6.41
N ASN A 269 16.95 -8.37 5.14
CA ASN A 269 16.96 -9.71 4.57
C ASN A 269 18.18 -10.50 5.10
N PRO A 270 18.00 -11.50 5.98
CA PRO A 270 19.11 -12.29 6.53
C PRO A 270 19.86 -13.08 5.45
N GLY A 271 19.20 -13.44 4.34
CA GLY A 271 19.83 -14.09 3.19
C GLY A 271 20.89 -13.24 2.49
N ARG A 272 20.87 -11.91 2.69
CA ARG A 272 21.90 -11.01 2.15
C ARG A 272 23.11 -10.87 3.06
N ASP A 273 22.96 -11.07 4.37
CA ASP A 273 24.04 -10.92 5.33
C ASP A 273 25.07 -12.06 5.27
N THR A 274 24.73 -13.19 4.63
CA THR A 274 25.60 -14.35 4.46
C THR A 274 26.51 -14.24 3.22
N GLY A 275 26.22 -13.31 2.30
CA GLY A 275 27.00 -13.02 1.10
C GLY A 275 27.92 -11.82 1.31
N GLY A 276 29.10 -12.03 1.89
CA GLY A 276 30.10 -11.00 2.18
C GLY A 276 30.79 -10.38 0.96
N ASP A 277 30.04 -9.82 0.02
CA ASP A 277 30.58 -9.04 -1.10
C ASP A 277 29.96 -7.64 -1.09
N GLU A 278 30.58 -6.72 -0.33
CA GLU A 278 30.60 -5.34 -0.80
C GLU A 278 31.43 -5.33 -2.09
N PRO A 279 30.87 -4.89 -3.23
CA PRO A 279 31.71 -4.51 -4.35
C PRO A 279 32.56 -3.35 -3.85
N THR A 280 33.87 -3.58 -3.68
CA THR A 280 34.86 -2.51 -3.55
C THR A 280 34.75 -1.62 -4.78
N GLU A 281 33.90 -0.59 -4.71
CA GLU A 281 34.04 0.57 -5.57
C GLU A 281 35.43 1.13 -5.29
N GLY A 282 36.29 1.04 -6.30
CA GLY A 282 37.65 1.53 -6.24
C GLY A 282 37.66 2.99 -5.80
N ARG A 283 38.12 3.25 -4.58
CA ARG A 283 38.53 4.58 -4.14
C ARG A 283 39.49 5.16 -5.19
N PRO A 284 39.12 6.25 -5.89
CA PRO A 284 40.11 7.07 -6.57
C PRO A 284 41.09 7.58 -5.51
N GLY A 285 42.38 7.50 -5.82
CA GLY A 285 43.46 7.76 -4.88
C GLY A 285 43.29 9.07 -4.10
N ALA A 286 43.61 8.98 -2.81
CA ALA A 286 43.73 10.12 -1.92
C ALA A 286 44.65 11.19 -2.55
N VAL A 287 44.09 12.37 -2.78
CA VAL A 287 44.87 13.59 -3.01
C VAL A 287 45.39 14.06 -1.65
N PRO A 288 46.70 14.30 -1.47
CA PRO A 288 47.22 14.85 -0.22
C PRO A 288 46.66 16.27 0.01
N PRO A 289 46.45 16.70 1.26
CA PRO A 289 45.90 18.01 1.55
C PRO A 289 46.86 19.14 1.11
N ASP A 290 46.34 20.09 0.32
CA ASP A 290 47.00 21.39 0.08
C ASP A 290 46.86 22.24 1.33
N ASP A 291 48.02 22.58 1.88
CA ASP A 291 48.26 23.31 3.09
C ASP A 291 48.18 24.81 2.75
N ARG A 292 46.98 25.41 2.79
CA ARG A 292 46.82 26.85 2.57
C ARG A 292 45.61 27.47 3.29
N GLY A 293 45.93 28.32 4.27
CA GLY A 293 45.24 29.60 4.42
C GLY A 293 44.41 29.80 5.67
N LYS A 294 45.05 30.32 6.72
CA LYS A 294 44.43 31.00 7.86
C LYS A 294 43.48 32.11 7.40
N GLY A 295 42.26 32.12 7.93
CA GLY A 295 41.32 33.25 7.84
C GLY A 295 40.42 33.32 9.07
N LYS A 296 40.67 34.30 9.94
CA LYS A 296 39.85 34.64 11.11
C LYS A 296 38.55 35.32 10.68
N GLY A 297 37.43 34.98 11.32
CA GLY A 297 36.18 35.75 11.21
C GLY A 297 35.23 35.44 12.38
N GLN A 298 35.03 36.44 13.24
CA GLN A 298 34.13 36.44 14.40
C GLN A 298 32.70 36.85 14.00
N GLY A 299 31.70 36.46 14.79
CA GLY A 299 30.34 37.04 14.84
C GLY A 299 29.31 35.99 15.28
N GLN A 300 29.03 35.80 16.57
CA GLN A 300 28.02 36.50 17.39
C GLN A 300 26.64 36.68 16.73
N GLY A 301 25.61 36.03 17.29
CA GLY A 301 24.19 36.36 17.04
C GLY A 301 23.17 35.25 17.35
N LYS A 302 22.87 35.00 18.63
CA LYS A 302 21.50 34.67 19.14
C LYS A 302 20.90 36.01 19.61
N PRO A 303 19.56 36.27 19.62
CA PRO A 303 18.50 35.41 20.16
C PRO A 303 17.19 35.42 19.31
N GLY A 304 16.16 34.61 19.57
CA GLY A 304 15.22 34.84 20.65
C GLY A 304 13.90 34.09 20.44
N ASP A 305 13.31 33.70 21.57
CA ASP A 305 12.03 33.03 21.75
C ASP A 305 10.84 33.93 21.37
N HIS A 306 9.78 33.34 20.82
CA HIS A 306 8.42 33.85 20.97
C HIS A 306 7.43 32.70 21.19
N ALA A 307 6.82 32.73 22.37
CA ALA A 307 5.67 31.93 22.79
C ALA A 307 4.36 32.71 22.59
N ALA A 308 3.25 31.97 22.75
CA ALA A 308 1.84 32.38 22.79
C ALA A 308 1.19 32.67 21.43
N GLY A 309 -0.05 32.25 21.13
CA GLY A 309 -1.13 31.70 21.93
C GLY A 309 -2.47 32.10 21.27
N ALA A 310 -3.55 31.42 21.66
CA ALA A 310 -4.96 31.57 21.22
C ALA A 310 -5.28 30.90 19.87
N GLY A 311 -6.24 29.99 19.74
CA GLY A 311 -7.48 29.84 20.51
C GLY A 311 -8.62 30.42 19.67
N LEU A 312 -9.24 29.61 18.81
CA LEU A 312 -10.46 29.98 18.10
C LEU A 312 -11.43 28.80 18.10
N THR A 313 -12.52 29.05 18.80
CA THR A 313 -13.70 28.22 19.01
C THR A 313 -14.56 28.13 17.75
N ALA A 314 -15.15 26.96 17.54
CA ALA A 314 -16.18 26.68 16.55
C ALA A 314 -17.46 27.51 16.77
N SER A 315 -18.13 27.88 15.68
CA SER A 315 -19.55 28.25 15.68
C SER A 315 -20.28 27.51 14.57
N ALA A 316 -21.41 26.90 14.94
CA ALA A 316 -22.24 26.07 14.09
C ALA A 316 -23.37 26.85 13.39
N GLY A 317 -23.70 26.39 12.17
CA GLY A 317 -25.03 26.40 11.54
C GLY A 317 -25.38 27.58 10.62
N PRO A 318 -26.45 27.47 9.77
CA PRO A 318 -27.34 26.34 9.54
C PRO A 318 -27.56 25.93 8.06
N THR A 319 -28.23 24.78 7.95
CA THR A 319 -29.06 24.18 6.89
C THR A 319 -29.63 25.10 5.79
N ALA A 320 -29.57 24.62 4.53
CA ALA A 320 -30.56 24.95 3.50
C ALA A 320 -30.84 23.74 2.58
N THR A 321 -32.11 23.36 2.59
CA THR A 321 -32.84 22.42 1.74
C THR A 321 -33.05 23.02 0.34
N GLY A 322 -32.98 22.22 -0.71
CA GLY A 322 -33.39 22.65 -2.05
C GLY A 322 -33.13 21.60 -3.12
N GLY A 323 -34.14 20.75 -3.37
CA GLY A 323 -34.12 19.81 -4.49
C GLY A 323 -34.41 20.51 -5.82
N LEU A 324 -33.81 19.99 -6.90
CA LEU A 324 -34.37 20.14 -8.23
C LEU A 324 -34.13 18.84 -9.00
N SER A 325 -35.23 18.21 -9.40
CA SER A 325 -35.30 17.02 -10.23
C SER A 325 -35.50 17.47 -11.67
N LEU A 326 -34.71 16.94 -12.61
CA LEU A 326 -34.96 17.09 -14.04
C LEU A 326 -34.85 15.71 -14.69
N VAL A 327 -36.02 15.16 -14.97
CA VAL A 327 -36.26 14.01 -15.83
C VAL A 327 -36.39 14.55 -17.26
N THR A 328 -35.58 14.06 -18.19
CA THR A 328 -35.97 13.98 -19.60
C THR A 328 -35.44 12.70 -20.23
N SER A 329 -36.31 12.10 -21.03
CA SER A 329 -36.34 10.75 -21.55
C SER A 329 -35.46 10.49 -22.78
N ALA A 330 -35.05 9.22 -22.88
CA ALA A 330 -34.80 8.36 -24.04
C ALA A 330 -34.96 8.90 -25.48
N THR A 331 -34.02 8.50 -26.34
CA THR A 331 -34.31 7.95 -27.68
C THR A 331 -33.21 6.97 -28.14
N ASP A 332 -33.67 5.95 -28.85
CA ASP A 332 -33.00 4.78 -29.45
C ASP A 332 -31.68 5.00 -30.19
N ARG A 333 -30.79 3.98 -30.17
CA ARG A 333 -30.06 3.49 -31.36
C ARG A 333 -29.76 1.98 -31.28
N VAL A 334 -30.29 1.25 -32.25
CA VAL A 334 -29.82 -0.05 -32.72
C VAL A 334 -28.79 0.19 -33.82
N GLY A 335 -27.62 -0.48 -33.75
CA GLY A 335 -26.67 -0.63 -34.84
C GLY A 335 -25.76 0.57 -35.13
N GLY A 336 -24.50 0.49 -34.69
CA GLY A 336 -23.44 1.39 -35.14
C GLY A 336 -22.35 1.56 -34.09
N ILE A 337 -21.24 0.82 -34.26
CA ILE A 337 -20.00 1.02 -33.54
C ILE A 337 -19.49 2.44 -33.87
N PRO A 338 -19.36 3.37 -32.90
CA PRO A 338 -18.58 4.56 -33.13
C PRO A 338 -17.09 4.20 -33.03
N ALA A 339 -16.36 4.55 -34.09
CA ALA A 339 -14.92 4.57 -34.13
C ALA A 339 -14.41 5.54 -33.04
N SER A 340 -13.95 4.98 -31.93
CA SER A 340 -13.06 5.61 -30.97
C SER A 340 -12.11 4.53 -30.47
N ALA A 341 -11.39 3.95 -31.43
CA ALA A 341 -10.26 3.09 -31.17
C ALA A 341 -8.99 3.95 -31.12
N VAL A 342 -8.03 3.48 -30.31
CA VAL A 342 -6.60 3.82 -30.32
C VAL A 342 -6.21 5.13 -29.60
N VAL A 343 -6.19 5.07 -28.26
CA VAL A 343 -5.00 5.38 -27.42
C VAL A 343 -5.19 4.63 -26.08
N LEU A 344 -4.66 3.41 -25.98
CA LEU A 344 -4.43 2.73 -24.70
C LEU A 344 -3.17 1.88 -24.90
N ALA A 345 -2.03 2.53 -24.67
CA ALA A 345 -0.74 1.88 -24.57
C ALA A 345 0.08 2.68 -23.56
N LEU A 346 0.77 1.95 -22.69
CA LEU A 346 1.68 2.37 -21.62
C LEU A 346 1.00 2.75 -20.32
N LEU A 347 0.71 1.72 -19.51
CA LEU A 347 1.01 1.67 -18.07
C LEU A 347 0.95 0.19 -17.65
N GLY A 348 1.89 -0.61 -18.13
CA GLY A 348 2.18 -1.93 -17.56
C GLY A 348 2.84 -1.69 -16.20
N LEU A 349 2.14 -2.05 -15.12
CA LEU A 349 2.40 -1.45 -13.81
C LEU A 349 2.89 -2.47 -12.79
N LEU A 350 4.20 -2.70 -12.90
CA LEU A 350 5.24 -2.89 -11.89
C LEU A 350 4.81 -3.31 -10.47
N ALA A 351 5.41 -4.41 -10.02
CA ALA A 351 5.71 -4.59 -8.61
C ALA A 351 6.93 -3.71 -8.23
N VAL A 352 7.12 -3.44 -6.94
CA VAL A 352 8.18 -2.53 -6.48
C VAL A 352 9.11 -3.26 -5.53
N GLY A 353 10.39 -3.33 -5.90
CA GLY A 353 11.47 -3.72 -5.01
C GLY A 353 11.86 -2.54 -4.12
N VAL A 354 11.96 -2.77 -2.82
CA VAL A 354 12.44 -1.78 -1.84
C VAL A 354 13.83 -2.20 -1.40
N ARG A 355 14.81 -1.32 -1.66
CA ARG A 355 16.18 -1.48 -1.20
C ARG A 355 16.45 -0.47 -0.10
N VAL A 356 16.71 -0.92 1.12
CA VAL A 356 17.12 -0.02 2.20
C VAL A 356 18.65 -0.02 2.29
N ARG A 357 19.33 0.93 1.63
CA ARG A 357 20.78 1.07 1.73
C ARG A 357 21.12 2.03 2.87
N ARG A 358 21.38 1.55 4.08
CA ARG A 358 21.92 2.45 5.12
C ARG A 358 23.38 2.76 4.83
N ARG A 359 23.74 4.06 4.87
CA ARG A 359 25.14 4.46 5.08
C ARG A 359 25.60 3.84 6.41
N GLY A 360 26.78 3.22 6.40
CA GLY A 360 27.47 2.86 7.63
C GLY A 360 27.59 4.06 8.57
N PRO A 361 27.87 3.84 9.87
CA PRO A 361 27.97 4.91 10.84
C PRO A 361 28.89 6.01 10.31
N SER A 362 28.36 7.23 10.24
CA SER A 362 29.15 8.43 9.95
C SER A 362 30.34 8.45 10.90
N THR A 363 31.55 8.35 10.38
CA THR A 363 32.79 8.49 11.15
C THR A 363 33.13 9.94 11.46
N ASP A 364 32.21 10.89 11.22
CA ASP A 364 32.41 12.28 11.61
C ASP A 364 32.06 12.45 13.09
N ALA A 365 33.09 12.20 13.91
CA ALA A 365 33.23 12.64 15.29
C ALA A 365 33.81 14.06 15.35
#